data_AF-A0A3C2CQI1-F1
#
_entry.id   AF-A0A3C2CQI1-F1
#
_cell.length_a   1.000
_cell.length_b   1.000
_cell.length_c   1.000
_cell.angle_alpha   90.00
_cell.angle_beta   90.00
_cell.angle_gamma   90.00
#
_symmetry.space_group_name_H-M   'P 1'
#
loop_
_entity.id
_entity.type
_entity.pdbx_description
1 polymer ?
#
loop_
_entity_poly.entity_id
_entity_poly.type
_entity_poly.pdbx_seq_one_letter_code
_entity_poly.pdbx_strand_id
1 'polypeptide(L)'
;PLIPWIGLNMKISYQCDRKRDIFQSIGLQLINGRMVEDFHDKLVKLTMSSKIPDYSYTLSPLIKPKSGLGRIQSFLSANIEQEDHSWAEEARNRWRKDLDLLHHFYEDSEEKSESYETEKAALQEQYEPKINITIVNGGLFYLTEMAM
;
A
#
# COMPACT_ATOMS: atom_id res chain seq x y z
N PRO A 1 -27.16 -18.50 1.08
CA PRO A 1 -26.55 -17.54 2.04
C PRO A 1 -25.54 -16.66 1.31
N LEU A 2 -25.46 -15.39 1.65
CA LEU A 2 -24.44 -14.47 1.13
C LEU A 2 -23.46 -14.08 2.23
N ILE A 3 -22.19 -14.33 1.97
CA ILE A 3 -21.08 -14.12 2.89
C ILE A 3 -20.54 -12.70 2.68
N PRO A 4 -20.35 -11.90 3.73
CA PRO A 4 -19.79 -10.56 3.62
C PRO A 4 -18.27 -10.60 3.36
N TRP A 5 -17.83 -9.79 2.41
CA TRP A 5 -16.42 -9.56 2.04
C TRP A 5 -16.14 -8.07 1.97
N ILE A 6 -15.00 -7.61 2.47
CA ILE A 6 -14.45 -6.30 2.14
C ILE A 6 -13.45 -6.47 1.00
N GLY A 7 -13.62 -5.72 -0.08
CA GLY A 7 -12.68 -5.67 -1.19
C GLY A 7 -12.02 -4.31 -1.27
N LEU A 8 -10.69 -4.27 -1.38
CA LEU A 8 -9.90 -3.05 -1.53
C LEU A 8 -9.01 -3.15 -2.76
N ASN A 9 -8.99 -2.08 -3.54
CA ASN A 9 -8.01 -1.84 -4.59
C ASN A 9 -7.06 -0.76 -4.09
N MET A 10 -5.76 -1.08 -4.08
CA MET A 10 -4.73 -0.26 -3.48
C MET A 10 -3.59 -0.04 -4.45
N LYS A 11 -2.93 1.11 -4.31
CA LYS A 11 -1.69 1.43 -4.99
C LYS A 11 -0.57 1.47 -3.95
N ILE A 12 0.49 0.71 -4.19
CA ILE A 12 1.71 0.68 -3.41
C ILE A 12 2.78 1.42 -4.23
N SER A 13 3.26 2.53 -3.71
CA SER A 13 4.26 3.38 -4.35
C SER A 13 5.58 3.28 -3.60
N TYR A 14 6.60 2.70 -4.24
CA TYR A 14 7.98 2.69 -3.77
C TYR A 14 8.66 3.94 -4.34
N GLN A 15 9.16 4.81 -3.47
CA GLN A 15 9.59 6.15 -3.83
C GLN A 15 10.95 6.48 -3.21
N CYS A 16 11.82 7.03 -4.04
CA CYS A 16 13.08 7.69 -3.72
C CYS A 16 13.37 8.59 -4.94
N ASP A 17 14.61 8.57 -5.46
CA ASP A 17 14.96 9.27 -6.71
C ASP A 17 14.23 8.68 -7.93
N ARG A 18 13.68 7.46 -7.78
CA ARG A 18 12.78 6.81 -8.72
C ARG A 18 11.47 6.43 -8.02
N LYS A 19 10.41 6.35 -8.80
CA LYS A 19 9.08 5.92 -8.36
C LYS A 19 8.65 4.66 -9.11
N ARG A 20 8.22 3.65 -8.37
CA ARG A 20 7.59 2.44 -8.88
C ARG A 20 6.22 2.27 -8.22
N ASP A 21 5.17 2.21 -9.02
CA ASP A 21 3.80 2.00 -8.57
C ASP A 21 3.37 0.57 -8.90
N ILE A 22 2.77 -0.11 -7.91
CA ILE A 22 2.16 -1.43 -8.04
C ILE A 22 0.71 -1.32 -7.59
N PHE A 23 -0.19 -2.01 -8.30
CA PHE A 23 -1.59 -2.12 -7.91
C PHE A 23 -1.86 -3.51 -7.35
N GLN A 24 -2.61 -3.56 -6.25
CA GLN A 24 -3.05 -4.81 -5.64
C GLN A 24 -4.54 -4.74 -5.31
N SER A 25 -5.20 -5.88 -5.47
CA SER A 25 -6.60 -6.06 -5.13
C SER A 25 -6.75 -7.16 -4.10
N ILE A 26 -7.23 -6.82 -2.90
CA ILE A 26 -7.36 -7.77 -1.80
C ILE A 26 -8.80 -7.82 -1.32
N GLY A 27 -9.34 -9.03 -1.25
CA GLY A 27 -10.60 -9.36 -0.61
C GLY A 27 -10.37 -10.04 0.73
N LEU A 28 -11.12 -9.64 1.74
CA LEU A 28 -11.15 -10.30 3.04
C LEU A 28 -12.58 -10.72 3.38
N GLN A 29 -12.77 -12.01 3.61
CA GLN A 29 -14.03 -12.55 4.09
C GLN A 29 -14.25 -12.17 5.56
N LEU A 30 -15.40 -11.55 5.87
CA LEU A 30 -15.69 -11.02 7.21
C LEU A 30 -16.28 -12.05 8.19
N ILE A 31 -16.29 -13.33 7.84
CA ILE A 31 -16.69 -14.43 8.74
C ILE A 31 -15.46 -15.11 9.33
N ASN A 32 -14.62 -15.73 8.49
CA ASN A 32 -13.43 -16.47 8.95
C ASN A 32 -12.11 -15.72 8.72
N GLY A 33 -12.11 -14.60 7.98
CA GLY A 33 -10.89 -13.85 7.68
C GLY A 33 -10.07 -14.38 6.51
N ARG A 34 -10.62 -15.27 5.66
CA ARG A 34 -9.96 -15.71 4.42
C ARG A 34 -9.62 -14.50 3.56
N MET A 35 -8.34 -14.36 3.21
CA MET A 35 -7.87 -13.36 2.26
C MET A 35 -7.76 -13.94 0.86
N VAL A 36 -8.04 -13.11 -0.13
CA VAL A 36 -7.96 -13.46 -1.56
C VAL A 36 -7.32 -12.30 -2.30
N GLU A 37 -6.19 -12.57 -2.94
CA GLU A 37 -5.53 -11.65 -3.87
C GLU A 37 -6.21 -11.70 -5.25
N ASP A 38 -5.93 -10.70 -6.08
CA ASP A 38 -6.58 -10.44 -7.37
C ASP A 38 -8.11 -10.41 -7.27
N PHE A 39 -8.60 -9.87 -6.16
CA PHE A 39 -10.02 -9.94 -5.80
C PHE A 39 -10.92 -9.25 -6.83
N HIS A 40 -10.50 -8.08 -7.33
CA HIS A 40 -11.23 -7.35 -8.35
C HIS A 40 -11.33 -8.13 -9.66
N ASP A 41 -10.24 -8.78 -10.10
CA ASP A 41 -10.23 -9.58 -11.33
C ASP A 41 -11.14 -10.80 -11.22
N LYS A 42 -11.31 -11.35 -10.01
CA LYS A 42 -12.28 -12.40 -9.72
C LYS A 42 -13.71 -11.85 -9.69
N LEU A 43 -13.92 -10.70 -9.04
CA LEU A 43 -15.23 -10.05 -8.96
C LEU A 43 -15.81 -9.69 -10.32
N VAL A 44 -15.00 -9.16 -11.24
CA VAL A 44 -15.46 -8.73 -12.58
C VAL A 44 -15.99 -9.90 -13.42
N LYS A 45 -15.59 -11.13 -13.11
CA LYS A 45 -16.08 -12.35 -13.76
C LYS A 45 -17.44 -12.81 -13.24
N LEU A 46 -17.91 -12.25 -12.12
CA LEU A 46 -19.18 -12.61 -11.50
C LEU A 46 -20.30 -11.67 -12.00
N THR A 47 -21.48 -12.23 -12.21
CA THR A 47 -22.68 -11.42 -12.42
C THR A 47 -23.15 -10.85 -11.09
N MET A 48 -22.96 -9.56 -10.90
CA MET A 48 -23.30 -8.85 -9.66
C MET A 48 -24.55 -8.00 -9.83
N SER A 49 -25.33 -7.88 -8.75
CA SER A 49 -26.49 -6.99 -8.64
C SER A 49 -26.28 -6.02 -7.48
N SER A 50 -26.78 -4.79 -7.62
CA SER A 50 -26.80 -3.79 -6.54
C SER A 50 -27.86 -4.08 -5.47
N LYS A 51 -28.76 -5.04 -5.73
CA LYS A 51 -29.78 -5.51 -4.80
C LYS A 51 -29.53 -6.96 -4.42
N ILE A 52 -29.79 -7.28 -3.15
CA ILE A 52 -29.83 -8.66 -2.69
C ILE A 52 -30.96 -9.37 -3.48
N PRO A 53 -30.66 -10.48 -4.17
CA PRO A 53 -31.68 -11.21 -4.92
C PRO A 53 -32.79 -11.74 -4.01
N ASP A 54 -33.98 -11.94 -4.58
CA ASP A 54 -35.08 -12.58 -3.88
C ASP A 54 -34.65 -13.97 -3.36
N TYR A 55 -35.22 -14.36 -2.21
CA TYR A 55 -34.91 -15.62 -1.52
C TYR A 55 -33.44 -15.77 -1.06
N SER A 56 -32.69 -14.68 -0.98
CA SER A 56 -31.34 -14.65 -0.41
C SER A 56 -31.31 -13.95 0.95
N TYR A 57 -30.35 -14.32 1.80
CA TYR A 57 -30.08 -13.65 3.08
C TYR A 57 -28.58 -13.45 3.27
N THR A 58 -28.21 -12.38 3.98
CA THR A 58 -26.82 -12.06 4.30
C THR A 58 -26.43 -12.61 5.66
N LEU A 59 -25.19 -13.07 5.79
CA LEU A 59 -24.62 -13.42 7.08
C LEU A 59 -24.11 -12.15 7.77
N SER A 60 -24.33 -12.06 9.08
CA SER A 60 -23.76 -10.98 9.89
C SER A 60 -22.24 -11.15 9.99
N PRO A 61 -21.45 -10.10 9.72
CA PRO A 61 -20.00 -10.18 9.79
C PRO A 61 -19.55 -10.41 11.25
N LEU A 62 -18.70 -11.41 11.46
CA LEU A 62 -18.03 -11.64 12.74
C LEU A 62 -16.83 -10.69 12.90
N ILE A 63 -16.19 -10.35 11.79
CA ILE A 63 -15.10 -9.39 11.70
C ILE A 63 -15.68 -8.06 11.25
N LYS A 64 -15.57 -7.03 12.10
CA LYS A 64 -15.99 -5.67 11.73
C LYS A 64 -15.18 -5.17 10.54
N PRO A 65 -15.77 -4.43 9.58
CA PRO A 65 -15.05 -3.91 8.42
C PRO A 65 -13.76 -3.15 8.78
N LYS A 66 -13.80 -2.31 9.83
CA LYS A 66 -12.61 -1.60 10.34
C LYS A 66 -11.49 -2.54 10.78
N SER A 67 -11.82 -3.62 11.49
CA SER A 67 -10.85 -4.65 11.87
C SER A 67 -10.33 -5.42 10.66
N GLY A 68 -11.17 -5.61 9.64
CA GLY A 68 -10.78 -6.20 8.37
C GLY A 68 -9.73 -5.38 7.61
N LEU A 69 -9.90 -4.05 7.56
CA LEU A 69 -8.89 -3.14 7.00
C LEU A 69 -7.53 -3.31 7.70
N GLY A 70 -7.53 -3.38 9.03
CA GLY A 70 -6.30 -3.60 9.81
C GLY A 70 -5.61 -4.92 9.46
N ARG A 71 -6.36 -6.00 9.20
CA ARG A 71 -5.79 -7.28 8.77
C ARG A 71 -5.16 -7.19 7.38
N ILE A 72 -5.81 -6.51 6.44
CA ILE A 72 -5.25 -6.28 5.10
C ILE A 72 -3.98 -5.45 5.19
N GLN A 73 -3.97 -4.40 6.02
CA GLN A 73 -2.77 -3.59 6.27
C GLN A 73 -1.62 -4.44 6.83
N SER A 74 -1.86 -5.24 7.86
CA SER A 74 -0.82 -6.12 8.42
C SER A 74 -0.28 -7.13 7.41
N PHE A 75 -1.16 -7.70 6.58
CA PHE A 75 -0.75 -8.59 5.49
C PHE A 75 0.16 -7.88 4.48
N LEU A 76 -0.21 -6.68 4.04
CA LEU A 76 0.60 -5.89 3.12
C LEU A 76 1.96 -5.51 3.73
N SER A 77 1.96 -5.02 4.97
CA SER A 77 3.20 -4.67 5.67
C SER A 77 4.14 -5.86 5.78
N ALA A 78 3.63 -7.04 6.16
CA ALA A 78 4.43 -8.26 6.26
C ALA A 78 5.00 -8.71 4.91
N ASN A 79 4.23 -8.57 3.82
CA ASN A 79 4.71 -8.88 2.48
C ASN A 79 5.81 -7.91 2.05
N ILE A 80 5.58 -6.60 2.20
CA ILE A 80 6.54 -5.56 1.86
C ILE A 80 7.85 -5.73 2.65
N GLU A 81 7.78 -6.07 3.93
CA GLU A 81 8.97 -6.32 4.76
C GLU A 81 9.84 -7.48 4.23
N GLN A 82 9.24 -8.46 3.55
CA GLN A 82 9.95 -9.62 2.99
C GLN A 82 10.45 -9.40 1.55
N GLU A 83 10.07 -8.30 0.91
CA GLU A 83 10.54 -7.97 -0.43
C GLU A 83 12.03 -7.60 -0.47
N ASP A 84 12.59 -7.60 -1.68
CA ASP A 84 13.94 -7.09 -1.90
C ASP A 84 13.98 -5.56 -1.74
N HIS A 85 14.78 -5.09 -0.78
CA HIS A 85 14.95 -3.65 -0.47
C HIS A 85 16.24 -3.06 -1.04
N SER A 86 16.88 -3.74 -1.99
CA SER A 86 18.11 -3.28 -2.65
C SER A 86 17.97 -1.85 -3.19
N TRP A 87 16.80 -1.51 -3.76
CA TRP A 87 16.49 -0.17 -4.26
C TRP A 87 16.65 0.92 -3.19
N ALA A 88 16.26 0.65 -1.94
CA ALA A 88 16.33 1.59 -0.84
C ALA A 88 17.78 1.73 -0.34
N GLU A 89 18.55 0.64 -0.34
CA GLU A 89 19.98 0.66 -0.02
C GLU A 89 20.78 1.46 -1.05
N GLU A 90 20.51 1.24 -2.34
CA GLU A 90 21.13 1.98 -3.43
C GLU A 90 20.79 3.48 -3.39
N ALA A 91 19.55 3.83 -3.05
CA ALA A 91 19.14 5.22 -2.85
C ALA A 91 19.90 5.86 -1.67
N ARG A 92 20.00 5.18 -0.52
CA ARG A 92 20.78 5.66 0.63
C ARG A 92 22.27 5.82 0.32
N ASN A 93 22.84 4.91 -0.48
CA ASN A 93 24.24 5.00 -0.90
C ASN A 93 24.50 6.21 -1.79
N ARG A 94 23.58 6.52 -2.72
CA ARG A 94 23.65 7.71 -3.56
C ARG A 94 23.45 8.98 -2.74
N TRP A 95 22.48 8.98 -1.84
CA TRP A 95 22.26 10.08 -0.91
C TRP A 95 23.51 10.44 -0.12
N ARG A 96 24.19 9.45 0.45
CA ARG A 96 25.43 9.68 1.21
C ARG A 96 26.51 10.34 0.35
N LYS A 97 26.71 9.88 -0.89
CA LYS A 97 27.71 10.47 -1.80
C LYS A 97 27.40 11.94 -2.10
N ASP A 98 26.15 12.26 -2.35
CA ASP A 98 25.72 13.63 -2.64
C ASP A 98 25.80 14.52 -1.39
N LEU A 99 25.49 13.97 -0.21
CA LEU A 99 25.70 14.66 1.07
C LEU A 99 27.18 14.93 1.33
N ASP A 100 28.07 13.95 1.12
CA ASP A 100 29.50 14.12 1.29
C ASP A 100 30.06 15.21 0.37
N LEU A 101 29.57 15.26 -0.89
CA LEU A 101 29.91 16.32 -1.83
C LEU A 101 29.41 17.69 -1.36
N LEU A 102 28.17 17.76 -0.88
CA LEU A 102 27.59 18.98 -0.31
C LEU A 102 28.41 19.45 0.90
N HIS A 103 28.78 18.54 1.80
CA HIS A 103 29.61 18.86 2.94
C HIS A 103 30.95 19.48 2.53
N HIS A 104 31.65 18.86 1.58
CA HIS A 104 32.94 19.35 1.09
C HIS A 104 32.83 20.72 0.42
N PHE A 105 31.76 20.97 -0.35
CA PHE A 105 31.53 22.28 -0.98
C PHE A 105 31.36 23.42 0.05
N TYR A 106 30.80 23.13 1.21
CA TYR A 106 30.55 24.09 2.29
C TYR A 106 31.57 24.01 3.46
N GLU A 107 32.68 23.27 3.33
CA GLU A 107 33.66 23.07 4.42
C GLU A 107 34.29 24.39 4.89
N ASP A 108 34.70 25.25 3.95
CA ASP A 108 35.38 26.53 4.20
C ASP A 108 34.43 27.76 4.17
N SER A 109 33.11 27.52 4.08
CA SER A 109 32.09 28.57 4.03
C SER A 109 31.72 29.06 5.44
N GLU A 110 31.86 30.37 5.69
CA GLU A 110 31.31 31.03 6.89
C GLU A 110 29.76 31.15 6.84
N GLU A 111 29.15 31.02 5.64
CA GLU A 111 27.70 31.03 5.41
C GLU A 111 27.10 29.62 5.48
N LYS A 112 27.07 29.01 6.68
CA LYS A 112 26.42 27.69 6.89
C LYS A 112 24.92 27.73 7.20
N SER A 113 24.23 28.85 7.10
CA SER A 113 22.97 28.98 7.85
C SER A 113 21.70 28.49 7.15
N GLU A 114 21.52 28.72 5.84
CA GLU A 114 20.19 28.48 5.20
C GLU A 114 20.27 27.74 3.87
N SER A 115 21.19 28.13 2.97
CA SER A 115 21.37 27.44 1.68
C SER A 115 21.75 25.97 1.87
N TYR A 116 22.70 25.71 2.78
CA TYR A 116 23.16 24.36 3.09
C TYR A 116 22.03 23.47 3.62
N GLU A 117 21.25 23.96 4.59
CA GLU A 117 20.13 23.19 5.17
C GLU A 117 19.00 22.98 4.16
N THR A 118 18.74 23.96 3.29
CA THR A 118 17.76 23.83 2.21
C THR A 118 18.17 22.75 1.21
N GLU A 119 19.43 22.75 0.78
CA GLU A 119 19.94 21.77 -0.19
C GLU A 119 20.05 20.37 0.42
N LYS A 120 20.44 20.28 1.70
CA LYS A 120 20.41 19.02 2.46
C LYS A 120 18.99 18.45 2.60
N ALA A 121 18.00 19.30 2.86
CA ALA A 121 16.60 18.90 2.92
C ALA A 121 16.09 18.43 1.55
N ALA A 122 16.50 19.09 0.46
CA ALA A 122 16.19 18.66 -0.89
C ALA A 122 16.79 17.28 -1.21
N LEU A 123 18.04 17.02 -0.81
CA LEU A 123 18.65 15.69 -0.93
C LEU A 123 17.88 14.63 -0.14
N GLN A 124 17.42 14.96 1.07
CA GLN A 124 16.57 14.07 1.85
C GLN A 124 15.26 13.77 1.12
N GLU A 125 14.54 14.79 0.65
CA GLU A 125 13.28 14.60 -0.07
C GLU A 125 13.46 13.73 -1.32
N GLN A 126 14.56 13.93 -2.04
CA GLN A 126 14.88 13.19 -3.25
C GLN A 126 15.23 11.73 -2.97
N TYR A 127 16.06 11.43 -1.97
CA TYR A 127 16.62 10.09 -1.81
C TYR A 127 16.02 9.26 -0.68
N GLU A 128 15.33 9.87 0.28
CA GLU A 128 14.76 9.15 1.43
C GLU A 128 13.76 8.09 0.95
N PRO A 129 14.08 6.79 1.13
CA PRO A 129 13.22 5.71 0.66
C PRO A 129 11.91 5.68 1.43
N LYS A 130 10.79 5.75 0.72
CA LYS A 130 9.43 5.75 1.28
C LYS A 130 8.55 4.77 0.52
N ILE A 131 7.72 4.02 1.24
CA ILE A 131 6.67 3.20 0.66
C ILE A 131 5.32 3.76 1.09
N ASN A 132 4.52 4.17 0.12
CA ASN A 132 3.20 4.75 0.35
C ASN A 132 2.12 3.79 -0.15
N ILE A 133 1.20 3.40 0.74
CA ILE A 133 0.03 2.59 0.39
C ILE A 133 -1.19 3.50 0.38
N THR A 134 -1.88 3.58 -0.76
CA THR A 134 -3.09 4.38 -0.91
C THR A 134 -4.24 3.50 -1.37
N ILE A 135 -5.39 3.59 -0.70
CA ILE A 135 -6.63 2.94 -1.16
C ILE A 135 -7.15 3.75 -2.35
N VAL A 136 -7.26 3.11 -3.51
CA VAL A 136 -7.84 3.70 -4.73
C VAL A 136 -9.36 3.65 -4.63
N ASN A 137 -9.90 2.49 -4.30
CA ASN A 137 -11.33 2.29 -4.03
C ASN A 137 -11.53 1.02 -3.20
N GLY A 138 -12.76 0.83 -2.72
CA GLY A 138 -13.14 -0.37 -2.00
C GLY A 138 -14.64 -0.46 -1.79
N GLY A 139 -15.11 -1.62 -1.35
CA GLY A 139 -16.52 -1.88 -1.15
C GLY A 139 -16.80 -3.10 -0.28
N LEU A 140 -18.05 -3.22 0.12
CA LEU A 140 -18.59 -4.40 0.79
C LEU A 140 -19.34 -5.24 -0.24
N PHE A 141 -19.01 -6.53 -0.31
CA PHE A 141 -19.57 -7.48 -1.26
C PHE A 141 -20.21 -8.64 -0.52
N TYR A 142 -21.34 -9.12 -1.02
CA TYR A 142 -22.07 -10.23 -0.45
C TYR A 142 -22.09 -11.36 -1.48
N LEU A 143 -21.25 -12.37 -1.26
CA LEU A 143 -20.94 -13.39 -2.26
C LEU A 143 -21.42 -14.77 -1.80
N THR A 144 -21.74 -15.65 -2.74
CA THR A 144 -21.98 -17.05 -2.43
C THR A 144 -20.68 -17.75 -2.04
N GLU A 145 -20.79 -18.89 -1.36
CA GLU A 145 -19.62 -19.62 -0.84
C GLU A 145 -18.64 -20.07 -1.93
N MET A 146 -19.13 -20.38 -3.13
CA MET A 146 -18.33 -20.86 -4.26
C MET A 146 -17.75 -19.73 -5.13
N ALA A 147 -17.96 -18.46 -4.78
CA ALA A 147 -17.59 -17.34 -5.63
C ALA A 147 -16.08 -17.00 -5.63
N MET A 148 -15.32 -17.47 -4.63
CA MET A 148 -13.93 -17.05 -4.37
C MET A 148 -12.99 -18.22 -4.03
#